data_AF-A0A7K5F768-F1
#
_entry.id   AF-A0A7K5F768-F1
#
_cell.length_a   1.000
_cell.length_b   1.000
_cell.length_c   1.000
_cell.angle_alpha   90.00
_cell.angle_beta   90.00
_cell.angle_gamma   90.00
#
_symmetry.space_group_name_H-M   'P 1'
#
loop_
_entity.id
_entity.type
_entity.pdbx_description
1 polymer ?
#
loop_
_entity_poly.entity_id
_entity_poly.type
_entity_poly.pdbx_seq_one_letter_code
_entity_poly.pdbx_strand_id
1 'polypeptide(L)'
;ERTSKSYGGESMITWQLSPFAFSSANPPRTILQPSITPGDCWPFKGSQGHVVIRLPEYIWPTAFTIWHISKAVSPSGEVSSAPRDFAVFGVDEAMAETLLRTFTYDVHKEIAQTFHVQKELPRTFRYIKFQVQSNWGNPEYTCVYRVQVHG
;
A
#
# COMPACT_ATOMS: atom_id res chain seq x y z
N GLU A 1 -8.52 -8.53 11.20
CA GLU A 1 -7.13 -8.79 10.74
C GLU A 1 -6.37 -7.47 10.65
N ARG A 2 -5.06 -7.44 10.98
CA ARG A 2 -4.25 -6.21 10.99
C ARG A 2 -3.84 -5.72 9.58
N THR A 3 -3.92 -6.59 8.59
CA THR A 3 -3.56 -6.30 7.19
C THR A 3 -4.55 -7.03 6.28
N SER A 4 -4.98 -6.40 5.19
CA SER A 4 -5.84 -7.00 4.18
C SER A 4 -5.18 -8.19 3.49
N LYS A 5 -5.98 -9.17 3.06
CA LYS A 5 -5.49 -10.34 2.32
C LYS A 5 -5.05 -9.95 0.91
N SER A 6 -3.99 -10.58 0.42
CA SER A 6 -3.54 -10.41 -0.96
C SER A 6 -4.57 -10.95 -1.94
N TYR A 7 -4.82 -10.20 -3.02
CA TYR A 7 -5.72 -10.60 -4.11
C TYR A 7 -4.96 -11.42 -5.16
N GLY A 8 -5.55 -12.54 -5.61
CA GLY A 8 -4.95 -13.44 -6.61
C GLY A 8 -4.24 -14.68 -6.04
N GLY A 9 -4.38 -14.96 -4.74
CA GLY A 9 -3.80 -16.15 -4.07
C GLY A 9 -4.76 -17.31 -3.83
N GLU A 10 -6.04 -17.21 -4.22
CA GLU A 10 -7.09 -18.21 -3.92
C GLU A 10 -7.51 -19.02 -5.15
N SER A 11 -6.56 -19.47 -5.96
CA SER A 11 -6.81 -20.67 -6.78
C SER A 11 -6.39 -21.88 -5.94
N MET A 12 -7.34 -22.55 -5.31
CA MET A 12 -7.13 -23.88 -4.72
C MET A 12 -8.08 -24.92 -5.33
N ILE A 13 -8.65 -24.63 -6.51
CA ILE A 13 -9.67 -25.48 -7.15
C ILE A 13 -9.42 -25.75 -8.65
N THR A 14 -8.47 -25.08 -9.34
CA THR A 14 -8.18 -25.32 -10.78
C THR A 14 -6.79 -25.89 -11.07
N TRP A 15 -6.17 -26.59 -10.12
CA TRP A 15 -4.78 -27.07 -10.21
C TRP A 15 -4.56 -28.49 -10.76
N GLN A 16 -5.58 -29.20 -11.24
CA GLN A 16 -5.34 -30.59 -11.65
C GLN A 16 -4.76 -30.78 -13.05
N LEU A 17 -4.54 -29.73 -13.88
CA LEU A 17 -4.13 -29.95 -15.29
C LEU A 17 -3.16 -28.92 -15.92
N SER A 18 -2.33 -28.18 -15.18
CA SER A 18 -1.30 -27.34 -15.83
C SER A 18 -0.02 -27.18 -15.00
N PRO A 19 1.16 -27.61 -15.49
CA PRO A 19 2.44 -27.50 -14.76
C PRO A 19 3.04 -26.08 -14.76
N PHE A 20 2.32 -25.06 -15.25
CA PHE A 20 2.86 -23.73 -15.53
C PHE A 20 2.18 -22.56 -14.84
N ALA A 21 1.27 -22.80 -13.91
CA ALA A 21 0.79 -21.72 -13.07
C ALA A 21 1.31 -21.97 -11.65
N PHE A 22 1.84 -20.95 -11.01
CA PHE A 22 1.85 -20.75 -9.56
C PHE A 22 2.18 -19.27 -9.41
N SER A 23 1.29 -18.40 -9.90
CA SER A 23 1.42 -16.98 -9.60
C SER A 23 0.79 -16.77 -8.22
N SER A 24 1.57 -16.97 -7.16
CA SER A 24 1.15 -16.57 -5.83
C SER A 24 1.09 -15.04 -5.80
N ALA A 25 -0.05 -14.48 -5.40
CA ALA A 25 -0.16 -13.04 -5.20
C ALA A 25 0.93 -12.51 -4.27
N ASN A 26 1.53 -11.37 -4.63
CA ASN A 26 2.55 -10.74 -3.82
C ASN A 26 2.04 -10.46 -2.40
N PRO A 27 2.83 -10.74 -1.36
CA PRO A 27 2.45 -10.49 0.02
C PRO A 27 2.55 -8.99 0.40
N PRO A 28 1.90 -8.54 1.48
CA PRO A 28 1.99 -7.15 1.94
C PRO A 28 3.41 -6.65 2.21
N ARG A 29 4.36 -7.54 2.55
CA ARG A 29 5.77 -7.18 2.76
C ARG A 29 6.44 -6.58 1.52
N THR A 30 5.88 -6.81 0.32
CA THR A 30 6.42 -6.27 -0.94
C THR A 30 6.50 -4.75 -0.92
N ILE A 31 5.56 -4.06 -0.25
CA ILE A 31 5.53 -2.58 -0.19
C ILE A 31 6.75 -1.95 0.51
N LEU A 32 7.51 -2.74 1.26
CA LEU A 32 8.70 -2.28 1.98
C LEU A 32 9.98 -2.53 1.19
N GLN A 33 9.90 -3.29 0.09
CA GLN A 33 11.04 -3.59 -0.78
C GLN A 33 11.32 -2.42 -1.74
N PRO A 34 12.56 -2.27 -2.23
CA PRO A 34 12.92 -1.15 -3.09
C PRO A 34 12.43 -1.29 -4.54
N SER A 35 12.03 -2.49 -4.98
CA SER A 35 11.61 -2.73 -6.37
C SER A 35 10.33 -1.97 -6.71
N ILE A 36 10.29 -1.42 -7.92
CA ILE A 36 9.12 -0.77 -8.53
C ILE A 36 8.88 -1.28 -9.96
N THR A 37 9.37 -2.48 -10.27
CA THR A 37 9.16 -3.13 -11.58
C THR A 37 7.68 -3.48 -11.75
N PRO A 38 7.08 -3.32 -12.95
CA PRO A 38 5.69 -3.69 -13.17
C PRO A 38 5.38 -5.13 -12.68
N GLY A 39 4.39 -5.24 -11.80
CA GLY A 39 4.02 -6.50 -11.16
C GLY A 39 4.60 -6.70 -9.76
N ASP A 40 5.65 -5.98 -9.35
CA ASP A 40 6.25 -6.03 -8.01
C ASP A 40 5.47 -5.17 -6.99
N CYS A 41 4.13 -5.25 -7.02
CA CYS A 41 3.25 -4.56 -6.09
C CYS A 41 2.45 -5.55 -5.25
N TRP A 42 1.99 -5.12 -4.08
CA TRP A 42 1.04 -5.86 -3.25
C TRP A 42 -0.41 -5.57 -3.69
N PRO A 43 -1.12 -6.53 -4.30
CA PRO A 43 -2.52 -6.35 -4.64
C PRO A 43 -3.43 -6.75 -3.48
N PHE A 44 -4.49 -5.98 -3.22
CA PHE A 44 -5.61 -6.38 -2.36
C PHE A 44 -6.95 -6.17 -3.09
N LYS A 45 -7.97 -6.91 -2.67
CA LYS A 45 -9.28 -6.96 -3.35
C LYS A 45 -10.02 -5.63 -3.18
N GLY A 46 -10.61 -5.13 -4.28
CA GLY A 46 -11.37 -3.90 -4.31
C GLY A 46 -10.53 -2.63 -4.15
N SER A 47 -11.18 -1.54 -3.75
CA SER A 47 -10.58 -0.20 -3.63
C SER A 47 -10.24 0.21 -2.19
N GLN A 48 -10.55 -0.64 -1.21
CA GLN A 48 -10.34 -0.38 0.21
C GLN A 48 -9.52 -1.49 0.85
N GLY A 49 -8.48 -1.11 1.57
CA GLY A 49 -7.58 -2.06 2.22
C GLY A 49 -6.62 -1.36 3.16
N HIS A 50 -5.96 -2.13 4.03
CA HIS A 50 -5.03 -1.57 5.00
C HIS A 50 -3.88 -2.51 5.30
N VAL A 51 -2.78 -1.93 5.76
CA VAL A 51 -1.59 -2.65 6.24
C VAL A 51 -1.03 -1.93 7.46
N VAL A 52 -0.66 -2.70 8.47
CA VAL A 52 0.07 -2.19 9.64
C VAL A 52 1.55 -2.50 9.48
N ILE A 53 2.36 -1.45 9.43
CA ILE A 53 3.81 -1.50 9.29
C ILE A 53 4.43 -1.33 10.68
N ARG A 54 5.29 -2.27 11.08
CA ARG A 54 6.11 -2.14 12.29
C ARG A 54 7.45 -1.51 11.91
N LEU A 55 7.73 -0.37 12.50
CA LEU A 55 8.99 0.35 12.34
C LEU A 55 10.08 -0.27 13.23
N PRO A 56 11.37 -0.12 12.86
CA PRO A 56 12.48 -0.58 13.68
C PRO A 56 12.49 0.10 15.06
N GLU A 57 12.17 1.40 15.10
CA GLU A 57 12.20 2.26 16.28
C GLU A 57 10.90 3.08 16.42
N TYR A 58 10.74 3.72 17.59
CA TYR A 58 9.70 4.72 17.81
C TYR A 58 10.15 6.04 17.19
N ILE A 59 9.33 6.59 16.29
CA ILE A 59 9.65 7.85 15.59
C ILE A 59 8.53 8.86 15.74
N TRP A 60 8.80 10.10 15.37
CA TRP A 60 7.81 11.15 15.13
C TRP A 60 7.50 11.19 13.63
N PRO A 61 6.44 10.53 13.11
CA PRO A 61 6.23 10.47 11.67
C PRO A 61 6.08 11.88 11.07
N THR A 62 7.03 12.28 10.22
CA THR A 62 7.09 13.61 9.59
C THR A 62 6.53 13.59 8.18
N ALA A 63 6.72 12.48 7.45
CA ALA A 63 6.24 12.32 6.10
C ALA A 63 6.06 10.84 5.70
N PHE A 64 5.32 10.64 4.62
CA PHE A 64 5.16 9.35 3.97
C PHE A 64 5.44 9.49 2.47
N THR A 65 6.17 8.55 1.88
CA THR A 65 6.34 8.50 0.41
C THR A 65 5.63 7.28 -0.14
N ILE A 66 4.73 7.50 -1.09
CA ILE A 66 4.03 6.45 -1.82
C ILE A 66 4.58 6.40 -3.24
N TRP A 67 4.88 5.19 -3.70
CA TRP A 67 5.31 4.94 -5.07
C TRP A 67 4.25 4.19 -5.85
N HIS A 68 4.18 4.45 -7.15
CA HIS A 68 3.47 3.65 -8.13
C HIS A 68 4.17 3.73 -9.49
N ILE A 69 4.03 2.72 -10.35
CA ILE A 69 4.54 2.80 -11.73
C ILE A 69 3.83 3.90 -12.54
N SER A 70 4.50 4.40 -13.58
CA SER A 70 3.89 5.31 -14.55
C SER A 70 3.06 4.57 -15.61
N LYS A 71 2.18 5.31 -16.29
CA LYS A 71 1.42 4.81 -17.44
C LYS A 71 2.32 4.23 -18.54
N ALA A 72 3.48 4.84 -18.77
CA ALA A 72 4.41 4.47 -19.84
C ALA A 72 5.07 3.08 -19.67
N VAL A 73 5.18 2.58 -18.44
CA VAL A 73 5.78 1.26 -18.15
C VAL A 73 4.73 0.23 -17.73
N SER A 74 3.46 0.61 -17.69
CA SER A 74 2.36 -0.30 -17.36
C SER A 74 2.07 -1.24 -18.53
N PRO A 75 2.06 -2.57 -18.34
CA PRO A 75 1.73 -3.52 -19.41
C PRO A 75 0.31 -3.34 -19.98
N SER A 76 -0.64 -2.91 -19.15
CA SER A 76 -2.00 -2.59 -19.59
C SER A 76 -2.13 -1.19 -20.20
N GLY A 77 -1.06 -0.40 -20.12
CA GLY A 77 -1.08 1.01 -20.46
C GLY A 77 -1.94 1.84 -19.51
N GLU A 78 -2.36 1.34 -18.35
CA GLU A 78 -3.20 2.06 -17.38
C GLU A 78 -2.66 1.95 -15.95
N VAL A 79 -3.02 2.91 -15.09
CA VAL A 79 -2.63 2.97 -13.66
C VAL A 79 -3.86 3.11 -12.74
N SER A 80 -5.02 2.63 -13.19
CA SER A 80 -6.29 2.70 -12.46
C SER A 80 -6.29 1.90 -11.14
N SER A 81 -5.36 0.95 -10.96
CA SER A 81 -5.18 0.20 -9.72
C SER A 81 -4.33 0.92 -8.68
N ALA A 82 -3.79 2.11 -8.99
CA ALA A 82 -3.06 2.90 -8.02
C ALA A 82 -3.96 3.31 -6.84
N PRO A 83 -3.44 3.37 -5.61
CA PRO A 83 -4.17 3.96 -4.50
C PRO A 83 -4.45 5.44 -4.82
N ARG A 84 -5.63 5.93 -4.42
CA ARG A 84 -6.03 7.33 -4.60
C ARG A 84 -6.11 8.00 -3.24
N ASP A 85 -7.25 7.92 -2.55
CA ASP A 85 -7.41 8.50 -1.23
C ASP A 85 -6.93 7.50 -0.18
N PHE A 86 -6.13 7.96 0.76
CA PHE A 86 -5.62 7.12 1.84
C PHE A 86 -5.46 7.90 3.14
N ALA A 87 -5.48 7.18 4.24
CA ALA A 87 -5.29 7.67 5.59
C ALA A 87 -4.10 6.96 6.24
N VAL A 88 -3.37 7.71 7.06
CA VAL A 88 -2.26 7.20 7.86
C VAL A 88 -2.58 7.37 9.34
N PHE A 89 -2.39 6.30 10.11
CA PHE A 89 -2.63 6.29 11.55
C PHE A 89 -1.37 5.84 12.28
N GLY A 90 -1.11 6.46 13.43
CA GLY A 90 -0.21 5.92 14.43
C GLY A 90 -0.96 4.92 15.30
N VAL A 91 -0.37 3.75 15.55
CA VAL A 91 -0.97 2.70 16.38
C VAL A 91 -0.10 2.49 17.62
N ASP A 92 -0.72 2.53 18.81
CA ASP A 92 -0.02 2.27 20.07
C ASP A 92 -0.08 0.79 20.49
N GLU A 93 0.57 0.47 21.61
CA GLU A 93 0.65 -0.92 22.13
C GLU A 93 -0.72 -1.48 22.53
N ALA A 94 -1.65 -0.61 22.92
CA ALA A 94 -3.04 -0.95 23.22
C ALA A 94 -3.91 -1.11 21.95
N MET A 95 -3.29 -1.06 20.76
CA MET A 95 -3.95 -1.11 19.46
C MET A 95 -4.89 0.08 19.19
N ALA A 96 -4.74 1.19 19.92
CA ALA A 96 -5.51 2.39 19.66
C ALA A 96 -4.94 3.14 18.45
N GLU A 97 -5.80 3.47 17.50
CA GLU A 97 -5.44 4.16 16.27
C GLU A 97 -5.61 5.68 16.44
N THR A 98 -4.56 6.44 16.14
CA THR A 98 -4.61 7.91 16.08
C THR A 98 -4.45 8.34 14.63
N LEU A 99 -5.49 8.96 14.05
CA LEU A 99 -5.40 9.53 12.70
C LEU A 99 -4.33 10.61 12.66
N LEU A 100 -3.30 10.40 11.85
CA LEU A 100 -2.26 11.41 11.63
C LEU A 100 -2.73 12.39 10.57
N ARG A 101 -3.15 11.88 9.40
CA ARG A 101 -3.63 12.68 8.27
C ARG A 101 -4.26 11.81 7.17
N THR A 102 -5.02 12.45 6.29
CA THR A 102 -5.53 11.90 5.02
C THR A 102 -4.87 12.61 3.84
N PHE A 103 -4.65 11.87 2.75
CA PHE A 103 -3.98 12.35 1.55
C PHE A 103 -4.61 11.75 0.29
N THR A 104 -4.26 12.32 -0.86
CA THR A 104 -4.64 11.79 -2.17
C THR A 104 -3.38 11.64 -3.02
N TYR A 105 -3.10 10.43 -3.49
CA TYR A 105 -2.07 10.13 -4.47
C TYR A 105 -2.57 10.45 -5.87
N ASP A 106 -1.80 11.19 -6.66
CA ASP A 106 -2.18 11.69 -7.98
C ASP A 106 -1.41 10.99 -9.10
N VAL A 107 -2.07 10.12 -9.86
CA VAL A 107 -1.45 9.37 -10.97
C VAL A 107 -0.92 10.24 -12.11
N HIS A 108 -1.27 11.53 -12.15
CA HIS A 108 -0.81 12.49 -13.16
C HIS A 108 0.48 13.22 -12.76
N LYS A 109 0.95 13.04 -11.53
CA LYS A 109 2.20 13.64 -10.99
C LYS A 109 3.36 12.64 -11.06
N GLU A 110 4.41 12.92 -10.29
CA GLU A 110 5.56 12.03 -10.14
C GLU A 110 5.15 10.67 -9.58
N ILE A 111 5.89 9.62 -10.00
CA ILE A 111 5.68 8.24 -9.55
C ILE A 111 5.94 8.05 -8.04
N ALA A 112 6.68 8.96 -7.42
CA ALA A 112 7.01 8.98 -6.01
C ALA A 112 6.50 10.29 -5.40
N GLN A 113 5.47 10.21 -4.55
CA GLN A 113 4.87 11.38 -3.94
C GLN A 113 5.07 11.36 -2.44
N THR A 114 5.60 12.46 -1.91
CA THR A 114 5.88 12.63 -0.48
C THR A 114 4.84 13.54 0.16
N PHE A 115 4.27 13.05 1.27
CA PHE A 115 3.14 13.64 1.96
C PHE A 115 3.54 14.00 3.39
N HIS A 116 3.55 15.30 3.71
CA HIS A 116 4.00 15.79 5.01
C HIS A 116 2.88 15.83 6.06
N VAL A 117 3.22 15.36 7.27
CA VAL A 117 2.41 15.48 8.48
C VAL A 117 2.72 16.83 9.11
N GLN A 118 2.03 17.89 8.68
CA GLN A 118 2.34 19.27 9.12
C GLN A 118 1.98 19.60 10.59
N LYS A 119 1.50 18.62 11.36
CA LYS A 119 1.03 18.84 12.74
C LYS A 119 2.05 18.25 13.71
N GLU A 120 2.42 19.00 14.74
CA GLU A 120 3.09 18.43 15.91
C GLU A 120 2.21 17.31 16.47
N LEU A 121 2.69 16.08 16.33
CA LEU A 121 2.04 14.96 16.94
C LEU A 121 2.24 15.08 18.46
N PRO A 122 1.40 14.45 19.29
CA PRO A 122 1.60 14.46 20.74
C PRO A 122 2.53 13.35 21.23
N ARG A 123 2.84 12.36 20.39
CA ARG A 123 3.63 11.17 20.74
C ARG A 123 4.33 10.53 19.54
N THR A 124 5.31 9.69 19.83
CA THR A 124 5.98 8.81 18.87
C THR A 124 5.18 7.54 18.61
N PHE A 125 5.39 6.92 17.45
CA PHE A 125 4.75 5.67 17.06
C PHE A 125 5.77 4.66 16.55
N ARG A 126 5.57 3.39 16.90
CA ARG A 126 6.31 2.25 16.32
C ARG A 126 5.51 1.51 15.26
N TYR A 127 4.19 1.62 15.30
CA TYR A 127 3.30 1.00 14.32
C TYR A 127 2.57 2.08 13.55
N ILE A 128 2.59 1.96 12.22
CA ILE A 128 1.90 2.85 11.31
C ILE A 128 0.90 2.03 10.51
N LYS A 129 -0.37 2.41 10.55
CA LYS A 129 -1.39 1.86 9.67
C LYS A 129 -1.51 2.74 8.43
N PHE A 130 -1.25 2.16 7.27
CA PHE A 130 -1.55 2.75 5.97
C PHE A 130 -2.88 2.15 5.48
N GLN A 131 -3.89 3.01 5.30
CA GLN A 131 -5.24 2.60 4.93
C GLN A 131 -5.66 3.29 3.63
N VAL A 132 -5.83 2.51 2.58
CA VAL A 132 -6.38 2.96 1.31
C VAL A 132 -7.90 3.00 1.41
N GLN A 133 -8.48 4.11 0.96
CA GLN A 133 -9.91 4.40 0.99
C GLN A 133 -10.53 4.33 -0.42
N SER A 134 -9.75 4.62 -1.45
CA SER A 134 -10.17 4.55 -2.86
C SER A 134 -8.97 4.25 -3.78
N ASN A 135 -9.26 3.88 -5.02
CA ASN A 135 -8.28 3.75 -6.10
C ASN A 135 -8.69 4.60 -7.31
N TRP A 136 -7.89 4.53 -8.39
CA TRP A 136 -8.12 5.28 -9.62
C TRP A 136 -9.08 4.60 -10.62
N GLY A 137 -9.96 3.72 -10.14
CA GLY A 137 -11.07 3.17 -10.92
C GLY A 137 -10.93 1.70 -11.35
N ASN A 138 -9.91 0.98 -10.87
CA ASN A 138 -9.86 -0.46 -11.08
C ASN A 138 -10.96 -1.16 -10.22
N PRO A 139 -11.90 -1.90 -10.84
CA PRO A 139 -13.03 -2.47 -10.11
C PRO A 139 -12.68 -3.73 -9.29
N GLU A 140 -11.54 -4.38 -9.58
CA GLU A 140 -11.21 -5.69 -9.01
C GLU A 140 -10.24 -5.59 -7.84
N TYR A 141 -9.23 -4.73 -7.93
CA TYR A 141 -8.13 -4.64 -6.96
C TYR A 141 -7.44 -3.27 -6.94
N THR A 142 -6.62 -3.09 -5.91
CA THR A 142 -5.70 -1.95 -5.78
C THR A 142 -4.29 -2.48 -5.54
N CYS A 143 -3.27 -1.85 -6.13
CA CYS A 143 -1.88 -2.30 -6.04
C CYS A 143 -0.94 -1.31 -5.34
N VAL A 144 -0.43 -1.80 -4.21
CA VAL A 144 0.65 -1.32 -3.34
C VAL A 144 2.08 -1.42 -3.88
N TYR A 145 2.69 -0.47 -4.59
CA TYR A 145 4.11 -0.66 -5.01
C TYR A 145 5.09 -0.46 -3.85
N ARG A 146 5.19 0.75 -3.29
CA ARG A 146 6.11 1.02 -2.19
C ARG A 146 5.57 2.08 -1.24
N VAL A 147 5.80 1.87 0.05
CA VAL A 147 5.48 2.82 1.12
C VAL A 147 6.74 3.06 1.94
N GLN A 148 7.11 4.33 2.11
CA GLN A 148 8.19 4.76 2.98
C GLN A 148 7.63 5.65 4.09
N VAL A 149 8.16 5.48 5.30
CA VAL A 149 7.82 6.27 6.48
C VAL A 149 9.07 7.03 6.89
N HIS A 150 8.93 8.33 7.16
CA HIS A 150 10.02 9.23 7.54
C HIS A 150 9.74 9.85 8.92
N GLY A 151 10.78 10.06 9.72
CA GLY A 151 10.69 10.70 11.05
C GLY A 151 11.80 10.29 11.99
#